data_AF-A0A2D7W8M2-F1
#
_entry.id   AF-A0A2D7W8M2-F1
#
_cell.length_a   1.000
_cell.length_b   1.000
_cell.length_c   1.000
_cell.angle_alpha   90.00
_cell.angle_beta   90.00
_cell.angle_gamma   90.00
#
_symmetry.space_group_name_H-M   'P 1'
#
loop_
_entity.id
_entity.type
_entity.pdbx_description
1 polymer ?
#
loop_
_entity_poly.entity_id
_entity_poly.type
_entity_poly.pdbx_seq_one_letter_code
_entity_poly.pdbx_strand_id
1 'polypeptide(L)'
;MNADVGGNCESTVAGEITTTSNGVTVVGISNLPGTLSGTASMLYSNNMTTFITSLMKDGNFQITDEDDILVGAPEGNDFHVPGMGGVLICQSGKVHHKQSRLADVLGLDTGGEEE
;
A
#
# COMPACT_ATOMS: atom_id res chain seq x y z
N MET A 1 -0.53 2.26 -13.74
CA MET A 1 0.43 1.85 -14.79
C MET A 1 1.24 0.74 -14.18
N ASN A 2 1.41 -0.34 -14.92
CA ASN A 2 2.07 -1.55 -14.43
C ASN A 2 3.37 -1.81 -15.20
N ALA A 3 3.87 -0.82 -15.95
CA ALA A 3 5.01 -1.00 -16.86
C ALA A 3 6.28 -1.45 -16.12
N ASP A 4 6.46 -1.01 -14.88
CA ASP A 4 7.53 -1.40 -13.95
C ASP A 4 7.39 -2.82 -13.36
N VAL A 5 6.18 -3.37 -13.33
CA VAL A 5 5.86 -4.71 -12.81
C VAL A 5 5.46 -5.71 -13.91
N GLY A 6 5.84 -5.42 -15.16
CA GLY A 6 5.69 -6.33 -16.32
C GLY A 6 4.74 -5.81 -17.41
N GLY A 7 3.83 -4.89 -17.08
CA GLY A 7 2.89 -4.28 -18.03
C GLY A 7 1.65 -5.13 -18.31
N ASN A 8 0.51 -4.48 -18.59
CA ASN A 8 -0.74 -5.16 -18.93
C ASN A 8 -0.86 -5.48 -20.42
N CYS A 9 0.01 -4.90 -21.25
CA CYS A 9 0.05 -5.13 -22.69
C CYS A 9 1.36 -5.84 -23.02
N GLU A 10 1.29 -6.94 -23.76
CA GLU A 10 2.45 -7.77 -24.15
C GLU A 10 3.56 -6.95 -24.83
N SER A 11 3.19 -5.94 -25.62
CA SER A 11 4.14 -5.05 -26.31
C SER A 11 4.70 -3.93 -25.41
N THR A 12 4.38 -3.90 -24.12
CA THR A 12 4.88 -2.87 -23.19
C THR A 12 6.37 -3.08 -22.95
N VAL A 13 7.16 -2.05 -23.21
CA VAL A 13 8.57 -1.98 -22.80
C VAL A 13 8.70 -0.96 -21.68
N ALA A 14 9.13 -1.40 -20.51
CA ALA A 14 9.25 -0.57 -19.32
C ALA A 14 10.23 0.61 -19.57
N GLY A 15 9.78 1.82 -19.28
CA GLY A 15 10.54 3.05 -19.48
C GLY A 15 10.50 3.63 -20.90
N GLU A 16 9.88 2.95 -21.86
CA GLU A 16 9.93 3.34 -23.28
C GLU A 16 8.56 3.70 -23.87
N ILE A 17 8.59 4.48 -24.95
CA ILE A 17 7.43 4.71 -25.82
C ILE A 17 7.76 4.09 -27.17
N THR A 18 7.07 3.01 -27.52
CA THR A 18 7.35 2.22 -28.72
C THR A 18 6.16 2.27 -29.66
N THR A 19 6.39 2.26 -30.97
CA THR A 19 5.32 2.11 -31.97
C THR A 19 5.41 0.72 -32.58
N THR A 20 4.30 -0.02 -32.55
CA THR A 20 4.21 -1.35 -33.16
C THR A 20 4.29 -1.28 -34.68
N SER A 21 4.54 -2.42 -35.34
CA SER A 21 4.62 -2.50 -36.81
C SER A 21 3.33 -2.08 -37.53
N ASN A 22 2.17 -2.20 -36.88
CA ASN A 22 0.88 -1.74 -37.37
C ASN A 22 0.53 -0.30 -36.93
N GLY A 23 1.48 0.45 -36.38
CA GLY A 23 1.35 1.89 -36.12
C GLY A 23 0.74 2.28 -34.77
N VAL A 24 0.60 1.37 -33.81
CA VAL A 24 0.05 1.66 -32.47
C VAL A 24 1.17 2.11 -31.53
N THR A 25 1.02 3.28 -30.90
CA THR A 25 1.97 3.75 -29.88
C THR A 25 1.62 3.17 -28.51
N VAL A 26 2.60 2.50 -27.90
CA VAL A 26 2.52 1.91 -26.56
C VAL A 26 3.39 2.75 -25.62
N VAL A 27 2.80 3.24 -24.54
CA VAL A 27 3.48 4.10 -23.55
C VAL A 27 3.79 3.29 -22.31
N GLY A 28 5.07 2.97 -22.11
CA GLY A 28 5.60 2.19 -21.00
C GLY A 28 6.24 3.02 -19.89
N ILE A 29 5.85 4.28 -19.69
CA ILE A 29 6.45 5.14 -18.65
C ILE A 29 6.18 4.56 -17.25
N SER A 30 7.25 4.19 -16.54
CA SER A 30 7.18 3.57 -15.21
C SER A 30 6.79 4.55 -14.10
N ASN A 31 7.28 5.79 -14.14
CA ASN A 31 6.97 6.82 -13.14
C ASN A 31 6.18 7.98 -13.75
N LEU A 32 4.92 7.72 -14.15
CA LEU A 32 4.08 8.80 -14.65
C LEU A 32 3.76 9.88 -13.61
N PRO A 33 3.52 9.60 -12.32
CA PRO A 33 3.32 10.67 -11.33
C PRO A 33 4.50 11.65 -11.28
N GLY A 34 5.72 11.14 -11.51
CA GLY A 34 6.93 11.96 -11.60
C GLY A 34 6.94 12.97 -12.76
N THR A 35 6.16 12.74 -13.82
CA THR A 35 6.05 13.71 -14.94
C THR A 35 5.16 14.91 -14.60
N LEU A 36 4.36 14.81 -13.53
CA LEU A 36 3.52 15.88 -12.96
C LEU A 36 3.82 16.05 -11.46
N SER A 37 5.11 16.16 -11.14
CA SER A 37 5.64 16.08 -9.76
C SER A 37 4.94 17.03 -8.78
N GLY A 38 4.64 18.27 -9.17
CA GLY A 38 3.96 19.25 -8.30
C GLY A 38 2.57 18.78 -7.86
N THR A 39 1.72 18.37 -8.81
CA THR A 39 0.37 17.86 -8.51
C THR A 39 0.42 16.55 -7.75
N ALA A 40 1.30 15.63 -8.16
CA ALA A 40 1.48 14.35 -7.47
C ALA A 40 1.89 14.56 -6.00
N SER A 41 2.83 15.47 -5.74
CA SER A 41 3.29 15.79 -4.38
C SER A 41 2.21 16.44 -3.54
N MET A 42 1.39 17.33 -4.14
CA MET A 42 0.26 17.97 -3.45
C MET A 42 -0.79 16.93 -3.02
N LEU A 43 -1.20 16.04 -3.92
CA LEU A 43 -2.16 14.98 -3.61
C LEU A 43 -1.61 13.99 -2.57
N TYR A 44 -0.33 13.61 -2.70
CA TYR A 44 0.33 12.76 -1.70
C TYR A 44 0.38 13.42 -0.32
N SER A 45 0.75 14.70 -0.25
CA SER A 45 0.78 15.48 0.99
C SER A 45 -0.59 15.58 1.64
N ASN A 46 -1.65 15.77 0.84
CA ASN A 46 -3.03 15.78 1.34
C ASN A 46 -3.40 14.42 1.93
N ASN A 47 -3.11 13.31 1.24
CA ASN A 47 -3.39 11.96 1.76
C ASN A 47 -2.65 11.69 3.07
N MET A 48 -1.35 12.06 3.16
CA MET A 48 -0.56 11.91 4.39
C MET A 48 -1.12 12.76 5.53
N THR A 49 -1.52 14.01 5.24
CA THR A 49 -2.11 14.89 6.24
C THR A 49 -3.43 14.33 6.76
N THR A 50 -4.30 13.85 5.88
CA THR A 50 -5.56 13.22 6.26
C THR A 50 -5.33 11.98 7.12
N PHE A 51 -4.39 11.11 6.73
CA PHE A 51 -4.07 9.90 7.48
C PHE A 51 -3.50 10.22 8.88
N ILE A 52 -2.53 11.13 8.99
CA ILE A 52 -1.98 11.51 10.30
C ILE A 52 -3.06 12.20 11.16
N THR A 53 -3.93 13.00 10.55
CA THR A 53 -5.03 13.65 11.27
C THR A 53 -6.04 12.63 11.80
N SER A 54 -6.33 11.56 11.06
CA SER A 54 -7.26 10.52 11.55
C SER A 54 -6.70 9.75 12.75
N LEU A 55 -5.38 9.68 12.89
CA LEU A 55 -4.69 9.06 14.04
C LEU A 55 -4.53 10.01 15.24
N MET A 56 -4.80 11.31 15.07
CA MET A 56 -4.70 12.30 16.13
C MET A 56 -6.05 12.47 16.82
N LYS A 57 -6.10 12.13 18.11
CA LYS A 57 -7.31 12.31 18.93
C LYS A 57 -6.94 12.94 20.28
N ASP A 58 -7.62 14.03 20.59
CA ASP A 58 -7.37 14.89 21.76
C ASP A 58 -5.91 15.37 21.86
N GLY A 59 -5.31 15.70 20.72
CA GLY A 59 -3.93 16.20 20.63
C GLY A 59 -2.85 15.13 20.79
N ASN A 60 -3.23 13.85 20.89
CA ASN A 60 -2.31 12.73 21.04
C ASN A 60 -2.44 11.77 19.85
N PHE A 61 -1.33 11.12 19.51
CA PHE A 61 -1.31 10.06 18.51
C PHE A 61 -1.92 8.79 19.10
N GLN A 62 -2.97 8.25 18.49
CA GLN A 62 -3.65 7.04 18.92
C GLN A 62 -3.48 5.97 17.84
N ILE A 63 -2.66 4.98 18.14
CA ILE A 63 -2.57 3.72 17.40
C ILE A 63 -3.29 2.69 18.27
N THR A 64 -4.40 2.15 17.77
CA THR A 64 -5.24 1.23 18.55
C THR A 64 -5.70 0.06 17.68
N ASP A 65 -6.02 -1.06 18.31
CA ASP A 65 -6.46 -2.29 17.62
C ASP A 65 -7.92 -2.23 17.15
N GLU A 66 -8.64 -1.18 17.51
CA GLU A 66 -10.02 -0.94 17.07
C GLU A 66 -10.11 -0.10 15.79
N ASP A 67 -8.98 0.42 15.28
CA ASP A 67 -8.95 1.15 14.02
C ASP A 67 -8.79 0.19 12.84
N ASP A 68 -9.92 -0.11 12.17
CA ASP A 68 -9.98 -0.96 10.99
C ASP A 68 -9.02 -0.55 9.86
N ILE A 69 -8.63 0.74 9.77
CA ILE A 69 -7.64 1.20 8.78
C ILE A 69 -6.25 0.67 9.16
N LEU A 70 -5.90 0.69 10.45
CA LEU A 70 -4.62 0.24 10.96
C LEU A 70 -4.52 -1.28 10.97
N VAL A 71 -5.54 -1.96 11.48
CA VAL A 71 -5.46 -3.40 11.77
C VAL A 71 -6.22 -4.30 10.79
N GLY A 72 -7.01 -3.72 9.89
CA GLY A 72 -7.82 -4.43 8.91
C GLY A 72 -9.23 -4.68 9.42
N ALA A 73 -10.13 -5.03 8.51
CA ALA A 73 -11.53 -5.23 8.83
C ALA A 73 -11.73 -6.40 9.84
N PRO A 74 -12.65 -6.26 10.82
CA PRO A 74 -12.88 -7.27 11.83
C PRO A 74 -13.56 -8.52 11.26
N GLU A 75 -13.46 -9.64 11.99
CA GLU A 75 -14.15 -10.87 11.60
C GLU A 75 -15.66 -10.66 11.45
N GLY A 76 -16.24 -11.23 10.39
CA GLY A 76 -17.65 -11.05 10.04
C GLY A 76 -17.93 -9.83 9.14
N ASN A 77 -16.92 -9.01 8.82
CA ASN A 77 -17.02 -7.97 7.79
C ASN A 77 -16.76 -8.55 6.39
N ASP A 78 -17.46 -8.04 5.36
CA ASP A 78 -17.30 -8.47 3.95
C ASP A 78 -15.87 -8.26 3.42
N PHE A 79 -15.12 -7.32 3.99
CA PHE A 79 -13.73 -7.01 3.62
C PHE A 79 -12.69 -7.71 4.50
N HIS A 80 -13.12 -8.57 5.43
CA HIS A 80 -12.20 -9.31 6.27
C HIS A 80 -11.42 -10.35 5.47
N VAL A 81 -10.09 -10.29 5.58
CA VAL A 81 -9.20 -11.28 4.99
C VAL A 81 -8.29 -11.85 6.08
N PRO A 82 -8.42 -13.14 6.42
CA PRO A 82 -7.62 -13.76 7.47
C PRO A 82 -6.11 -13.57 7.25
N GLY A 83 -5.44 -13.04 8.28
CA GLY A 83 -4.00 -12.81 8.30
C GLY A 83 -3.48 -11.69 7.39
N MET A 84 -4.37 -10.88 6.81
CA MET A 84 -4.01 -9.61 6.16
C MET A 84 -4.50 -8.45 7.03
N GLY A 85 -3.58 -7.88 7.81
CA GLY A 85 -3.87 -6.69 8.61
C GLY A 85 -4.04 -5.44 7.73
N GLY A 86 -4.32 -4.31 8.37
CA GLY A 86 -4.47 -3.01 7.71
C GLY A 86 -3.12 -2.39 7.34
N VAL A 87 -3.04 -1.05 7.41
CA VAL A 87 -1.81 -0.33 7.02
C VAL A 87 -0.72 -0.36 8.09
N LEU A 88 -1.03 -0.78 9.33
CA LEU A 88 -0.03 -0.94 10.38
C LEU A 88 0.74 -2.25 10.16
N ILE A 89 1.98 -2.12 9.69
CA ILE A 89 2.85 -3.27 9.39
C ILE A 89 3.66 -3.69 10.62
N CYS A 90 4.22 -2.73 11.36
CA CYS A 90 5.18 -2.99 12.44
C CYS A 90 5.10 -1.88 13.50
N GLN A 91 5.28 -2.26 14.77
CA GLN A 91 5.40 -1.35 15.90
C GLN A 91 6.48 -1.86 16.85
N SER A 92 7.31 -0.95 17.37
CA SER A 92 8.39 -1.28 18.31
C SER A 92 9.35 -2.37 17.81
N GLY A 93 9.59 -2.42 16.49
CA GLY A 93 10.49 -3.38 15.86
C GLY A 93 9.91 -4.78 15.64
N LYS A 94 8.62 -5.00 15.93
CA LYS A 94 7.92 -6.26 15.68
C LYS A 94 6.80 -6.08 14.66
N VAL A 95 6.64 -7.07 13.77
CA VAL A 95 5.51 -7.11 12.84
C VAL A 95 4.21 -7.21 13.63
N HIS A 96 3.19 -6.46 13.23
CA HIS A 96 1.91 -6.46 13.91
C HIS A 96 1.25 -7.85 13.85
N HIS A 97 0.61 -8.29 14.93
CA HIS A 97 0.07 -9.65 15.03
C HIS A 97 -1.00 -9.99 14.00
N LYS A 98 -1.75 -8.98 13.52
CA LYS A 98 -2.71 -9.11 12.41
C LYS A 98 -2.07 -9.33 11.02
N GLN A 99 -0.76 -9.11 10.88
CA GLN A 99 -0.01 -9.28 9.62
C GLN A 99 0.60 -10.68 9.49
N SER A 100 -0.11 -11.73 9.91
CA SER A 100 0.44 -13.09 9.99
C SER A 100 0.92 -13.63 8.63
N ARG A 101 0.19 -13.36 7.54
CA ARG A 101 0.62 -13.80 6.20
C ARG A 101 1.91 -13.13 5.75
N LEU A 102 2.09 -11.86 6.07
CA LEU A 102 3.32 -11.14 5.76
C LEU A 102 4.49 -11.67 6.60
N ALA A 103 4.24 -11.92 7.88
CA ALA A 103 5.22 -12.49 8.78
C ALA A 103 5.67 -13.89 8.35
N ASP A 104 4.73 -14.76 7.95
CA ASP A 104 5.02 -16.09 7.43
C ASP A 104 5.92 -16.05 6.19
N VAL A 105 5.61 -15.17 5.23
CA VAL A 105 6.40 -15.00 3.99
C VAL A 105 7.82 -14.52 4.30
N LEU A 106 7.99 -13.69 5.33
CA LEU A 106 9.27 -13.13 5.74
C LEU A 106 10.01 -13.99 6.77
N GLY A 107 9.41 -15.07 7.28
CA GLY A 107 9.96 -15.88 8.36
C GLY A 107 10.13 -15.10 9.68
N LEU A 108 9.25 -14.14 9.95
CA LEU A 108 9.27 -13.29 11.14
C LEU A 108 8.26 -13.77 12.18
N ASP A 109 8.61 -13.65 13.45
CA ASP A 109 7.67 -13.87 14.55
C ASP A 109 6.78 -12.64 14.74
N THR A 110 5.46 -12.84 14.73
CA THR A 110 4.48 -11.79 15.03
C THR A 110 4.36 -11.47 16.51
N GLY A 111 5.03 -12.24 17.39
CA GLY A 111 5.01 -12.04 18.83
C GLY A 111 3.59 -12.04 19.38
N GLY A 112 2.76 -12.98 18.91
CA GLY A 112 1.38 -13.10 19.34
C GLY A 112 1.30 -13.15 20.87
N GLU A 113 0.49 -12.29 21.46
CA GLU A 113 0.02 -12.51 22.82
C GLU A 113 -0.83 -13.79 22.79
N GLU A 114 -0.45 -14.78 23.60
CA GLU A 114 -1.36 -15.84 24.01
C GLU A 114 -2.54 -15.17 24.74
N GLU A 115 -3.75 -15.39 24.24
CA GLU A 115 -5.08 -15.10 24.83
C GLU A 115 -5.28 -13.78 25.62
#